data_AF-A0A962IUH2-F1
#
_entry.id   AF-A0A962IUH2-F1
#
_cell.length_a   1.000
_cell.length_b   1.000
_cell.length_c   1.000
_cell.angle_alpha   90.00
_cell.angle_beta   90.00
_cell.angle_gamma   90.00
#
_symmetry.space_group_name_H-M   'P 1'
#
loop_
_entity.id
_entity.type
_entity.pdbx_description
1 polymer ?
#
loop_
_entity_poly.entity_id
_entity_poly.type
_entity_poly.pdbx_seq_one_letter_code
_entity_poly.pdbx_strand_id
1 'polypeptide(L)'
;MKRVKRSALVPYSNEQMFDIINDVRAYPQFLPWCAGSRVLSETEDELVATLEIARSGMSQRFTTRNQLFRPESMTLELVDGPFTALSGEWHLLALGNDGCKVSMQLRFEFSSRIMNMTFGSVFNVAADQMVDAFCRRAEKVYGVAGRLS
;
A
#
# COMPACT_ATOMS: atom_id res chain seq x y z
N MET A 1 -1.44 18.79 -7.15
CA MET A 1 -1.16 17.35 -7.05
C MET A 1 0.26 17.01 -6.54
N LYS A 2 0.37 16.27 -5.44
CA LYS A 2 1.63 15.72 -4.90
C LYS A 2 1.97 14.37 -5.54
N ARG A 3 3.25 14.00 -5.54
CA ARG A 3 3.73 12.71 -6.05
C ARG A 3 4.76 12.11 -5.09
N VAL A 4 4.60 10.83 -4.76
CA VAL A 4 5.54 10.05 -3.95
C VAL A 4 6.00 8.86 -4.79
N LYS A 5 7.30 8.58 -4.76
CA LYS A 5 7.91 7.39 -5.36
C LYS A 5 8.80 6.72 -4.33
N ARG A 6 8.65 5.42 -4.16
CA ARG A 6 9.48 4.59 -3.27
C ARG A 6 9.80 3.28 -3.96
N SER A 7 10.97 2.73 -3.69
CA SER A 7 11.32 1.40 -4.16
C SER A 7 12.33 0.74 -3.23
N ALA A 8 12.30 -0.58 -3.16
CA ALA A 8 13.27 -1.39 -2.43
C ALA A 8 13.64 -2.65 -3.23
N LEU A 9 14.84 -3.15 -2.99
CA LEU A 9 15.24 -4.49 -3.38
C LEU A 9 15.01 -5.41 -2.19
N VAL A 10 14.34 -6.53 -2.41
CA VAL A 10 14.00 -7.48 -1.35
C VAL A 10 14.38 -8.91 -1.77
N PRO A 11 14.83 -9.75 -0.83
CA PRO A 11 15.16 -11.17 -1.08
C PRO A 11 13.89 -12.05 -1.00
N TYR A 12 12.82 -11.61 -1.66
CA TYR A 12 11.54 -12.29 -1.74
C TYR A 12 11.03 -12.21 -3.18
N SER A 13 10.30 -13.23 -3.63
CA SER A 13 9.75 -13.25 -4.99
C SER A 13 8.72 -12.14 -5.20
N ASN A 14 8.46 -11.78 -6.46
CA ASN A 14 7.40 -10.85 -6.81
C ASN A 14 6.02 -11.36 -6.37
N GLU A 15 5.77 -12.67 -6.44
CA GLU A 15 4.55 -13.30 -5.92
C GLU A 15 4.38 -13.09 -4.41
N GLN A 16 5.42 -13.35 -3.62
CA GLN A 16 5.40 -13.13 -2.17
C GLN A 16 5.11 -11.66 -1.83
N MET A 17 5.74 -10.73 -2.55
CA MET A 17 5.50 -9.30 -2.33
C MET A 17 4.09 -8.89 -2.78
N PHE A 18 3.60 -9.41 -3.90
CA PHE A 18 2.25 -9.16 -4.38
C PHE A 18 1.22 -9.60 -3.35
N ASP A 19 1.37 -10.81 -2.78
CA ASP A 19 0.45 -11.37 -1.80
C ASP A 19 0.24 -10.46 -0.60
N ILE A 20 1.33 -10.01 0.02
CA ILE A 20 1.24 -9.15 1.21
C ILE A 20 0.76 -7.74 0.88
N ILE A 21 1.03 -7.23 -0.33
CA ILE A 21 0.50 -5.94 -0.80
C ILE A 21 -1.00 -6.08 -1.08
N ASN A 22 -1.47 -7.17 -1.67
CA ASN A 22 -2.88 -7.38 -1.97
C ASN A 22 -3.72 -7.74 -0.73
N ASP A 23 -3.10 -8.25 0.34
CA ASP A 23 -3.76 -8.57 1.62
C ASP A 23 -4.08 -7.29 2.44
N VAL A 24 -5.01 -6.49 1.91
CA VAL A 24 -5.46 -5.24 2.53
C VAL A 24 -6.05 -5.47 3.92
N ARG A 25 -6.61 -6.65 4.20
CA ARG A 25 -7.19 -7.00 5.51
C ARG A 25 -6.14 -7.05 6.62
N ALA A 26 -4.89 -7.38 6.29
CA ALA A 26 -3.81 -7.43 7.26
C ALA A 26 -3.18 -6.06 7.55
N TYR A 27 -3.49 -5.01 6.80
CA TYR A 27 -2.82 -3.70 6.92
C TYR A 27 -2.81 -3.14 8.35
N PRO A 28 -3.91 -3.18 9.14
CA PRO A 28 -3.91 -2.68 10.52
C PRO A 28 -2.96 -3.44 11.45
N GLN A 29 -2.55 -4.66 11.08
CA GLN A 29 -1.65 -5.48 11.91
C GLN A 29 -0.19 -5.00 11.84
N PHE A 30 0.20 -4.27 10.79
CA PHE A 30 1.61 -3.93 10.57
C PHE A 30 1.87 -2.52 10.04
N LEU A 31 0.86 -1.79 9.56
CA LEU A 31 0.98 -0.38 9.17
C LEU A 31 0.64 0.52 10.37
N PRO A 32 1.62 1.21 10.99
CA PRO A 32 1.41 1.98 12.22
C PRO A 32 0.37 3.10 12.13
N TRP A 33 0.11 3.61 10.93
CA TRP A 33 -0.85 4.68 10.63
C TRP A 33 -2.21 4.15 10.18
N CYS A 34 -2.36 2.84 9.95
CA CYS A 34 -3.61 2.23 9.54
C CYS A 34 -4.40 1.79 10.77
N ALA A 35 -5.48 2.51 11.07
CA ALA A 35 -6.38 2.17 12.18
C ALA A 35 -7.41 1.09 11.79
N GLY A 36 -7.64 0.89 10.49
CA GLY A 36 -8.62 -0.08 10.02
C GLY A 36 -8.55 -0.28 8.52
N SER A 37 -9.05 -1.43 8.08
CA SER A 37 -9.16 -1.80 6.66
C SER A 37 -10.41 -2.63 6.45
N ARG A 38 -11.10 -2.44 5.33
CA ARG A 38 -12.29 -3.21 4.97
C ARG A 38 -12.36 -3.40 3.47
N VAL A 39 -12.33 -4.65 3.01
CA VAL A 39 -12.61 -5.00 1.61
C VAL A 39 -14.11 -4.94 1.37
N LEU A 40 -14.50 -4.30 0.28
CA LEU A 40 -15.88 -4.13 -0.18
C LEU A 40 -16.24 -5.18 -1.24
N SER A 41 -15.33 -5.42 -2.18
CA SER A 41 -15.43 -6.46 -3.20
C SER A 41 -14.04 -6.94 -3.60
N GLU A 42 -13.96 -8.19 -4.04
CA GLU A 42 -12.71 -8.84 -4.44
C GLU A 42 -13.03 -9.89 -5.52
N THR A 43 -12.33 -9.80 -6.65
CA THR A 43 -12.30 -10.75 -7.75
C THR A 43 -10.85 -11.15 -8.01
N GLU A 44 -10.60 -11.93 -9.07
CA GLU A 44 -9.24 -12.28 -9.49
C GLU A 44 -8.45 -11.05 -9.97
N ASP A 45 -9.14 -10.09 -10.58
CA ASP A 45 -8.57 -8.95 -11.29
C ASP A 45 -8.88 -7.59 -10.64
N GLU A 46 -9.77 -7.51 -9.66
CA GLU A 46 -10.15 -6.27 -8.98
C GLU A 46 -10.26 -6.45 -7.46
N LEU A 47 -9.78 -5.45 -6.71
CA LEU A 47 -10.02 -5.33 -5.27
C LEU A 47 -10.50 -3.91 -4.93
N VAL A 48 -11.68 -3.79 -4.33
CA VAL A 48 -12.17 -2.52 -3.80
C VAL A 48 -12.11 -2.56 -2.28
N ALA A 49 -11.38 -1.62 -1.67
CA ALA A 49 -11.20 -1.60 -0.23
C ALA A 49 -11.12 -0.20 0.35
N THR A 50 -11.63 -0.05 1.58
CA THR A 50 -11.50 1.15 2.39
C THR A 50 -10.36 1.00 3.38
N LEU A 51 -9.50 2.01 3.48
CA LEU A 51 -8.51 2.18 4.54
C LEU A 51 -8.91 3.31 5.46
N GLU A 52 -8.71 3.12 6.76
CA GLU A 52 -8.76 4.17 7.77
C GLU A 52 -7.35 4.50 8.23
N ILE A 53 -6.95 5.75 8.03
CA ILE A 53 -5.65 6.27 8.46
C ILE A 53 -5.87 7.19 9.66
N ALA A 54 -5.15 6.94 10.75
CA ALA A 54 -5.30 7.70 11.98
C ALA A 54 -3.97 8.10 12.61
N ARG A 55 -3.94 9.26 13.25
CA ARG A 55 -2.84 9.73 14.11
C ARG A 55 -3.34 10.81 15.06
N SER A 56 -2.94 10.74 16.32
CA SER A 56 -3.16 11.78 17.34
C SER A 56 -4.62 12.26 17.45
N GLY A 57 -5.58 11.33 17.51
CA GLY A 57 -7.01 11.63 17.72
C GLY A 57 -7.78 12.06 16.46
N MET A 58 -7.12 12.11 15.30
CA MET A 58 -7.76 12.32 14.00
C MET A 58 -7.70 11.03 13.17
N SER A 59 -8.80 10.70 12.50
CA SER A 59 -8.84 9.66 11.48
C SER A 59 -9.56 10.12 10.22
N GLN A 60 -9.18 9.55 9.08
CA GLN A 60 -9.87 9.70 7.81
C GLN A 60 -9.91 8.38 7.07
N ARG A 61 -10.95 8.21 6.28
CA ARG A 61 -11.14 7.03 5.44
C ARG A 61 -11.04 7.39 3.97
N PHE A 62 -10.51 6.47 3.18
CA PHE A 62 -10.60 6.53 1.73
C PHE A 62 -10.75 5.13 1.18
N THR A 63 -11.42 5.03 0.04
CA THR A 63 -11.67 3.80 -0.68
C THR A 63 -10.96 3.86 -2.02
N THR A 64 -10.24 2.81 -2.36
CA THR A 64 -9.66 2.63 -3.69
C THR A 64 -10.27 1.42 -4.38
N ARG A 65 -10.34 1.49 -5.71
CA ARG A 65 -10.47 0.34 -6.60
C ARG A 65 -9.09 0.02 -7.13
N ASN A 66 -8.66 -1.22 -6.99
CA ASN A 66 -7.37 -1.67 -7.44
C ASN A 66 -7.56 -2.65 -8.59
N GLN A 67 -6.90 -2.41 -9.73
CA GLN A 67 -6.79 -3.41 -10.79
C GLN A 67 -5.54 -4.26 -10.53
N LEU A 68 -5.70 -5.57 -10.61
CA LEU A 68 -4.69 -6.57 -10.26
C LEU A 68 -4.11 -7.21 -11.53
N PHE A 69 -2.79 -7.15 -11.68
CA PHE A 69 -2.04 -7.82 -12.73
C PHE A 69 -0.99 -8.72 -12.08
N ARG A 70 -1.47 -9.78 -11.44
CA ARG A 70 -0.63 -10.69 -10.65
C ARG A 70 0.40 -11.41 -11.54
N PRO A 71 1.66 -11.58 -11.08
CA PRO A 71 2.27 -11.03 -9.86
C PRO A 71 3.05 -9.72 -10.09
N GLU A 72 2.89 -9.08 -11.24
CA GLU A 72 3.80 -8.04 -11.71
C GLU A 72 3.42 -6.63 -11.26
N SER A 73 2.13 -6.31 -11.19
CA SER A 73 1.70 -4.95 -10.88
C SER A 73 0.27 -4.85 -10.38
N MET A 74 -0.06 -3.70 -9.80
CA MET A 74 -1.43 -3.32 -9.50
C MET A 74 -1.58 -1.81 -9.57
N THR A 75 -2.75 -1.34 -10.00
CA THR A 75 -3.10 0.08 -9.95
C THR A 75 -4.05 0.33 -8.79
N LEU A 76 -4.16 1.59 -8.37
CA LEU A 76 -5.13 2.06 -7.39
C LEU A 76 -5.77 3.34 -7.91
N GLU A 77 -7.09 3.43 -7.84
CA GLU A 77 -7.86 4.63 -8.19
C GLU A 77 -8.83 4.98 -7.08
N LEU A 78 -9.00 6.28 -6.82
CA LEU A 78 -9.94 6.79 -5.83
C LEU A 78 -11.38 6.41 -6.19
N VAL A 79 -12.10 5.83 -5.22
CA VAL A 79 -13.55 5.66 -5.27
C VAL A 79 -14.22 6.70 -4.36
N ASP A 80 -13.70 6.89 -3.15
CA ASP A 80 -14.25 7.81 -2.15
C ASP A 80 -13.16 8.26 -1.16
N GLY A 81 -13.28 9.46 -0.59
CA GLY A 81 -12.38 9.95 0.45
C GLY A 81 -12.09 11.46 0.39
N PRO A 82 -11.20 11.98 1.25
CA PRO A 82 -10.91 13.41 1.37
C PRO A 82 -9.97 13.94 0.25
N PHE A 83 -10.09 13.38 -0.95
CA PHE A 83 -9.23 13.68 -2.09
C PHE A 83 -10.07 14.12 -3.29
N THR A 84 -9.57 15.10 -4.04
CA THR A 84 -10.06 15.36 -5.41
C THR A 84 -9.50 14.31 -6.38
N ALA A 85 -8.29 13.83 -6.11
CA ALA A 85 -7.66 12.75 -6.87
C ALA A 85 -6.74 11.95 -5.96
N LEU A 86 -6.77 10.63 -6.08
CA LEU A 86 -5.81 9.69 -5.53
C LEU A 86 -5.63 8.58 -6.56
N SER A 87 -4.39 8.34 -6.96
CA SER A 87 -4.05 7.18 -7.78
C SER A 87 -2.68 6.65 -7.41
N GLY A 88 -2.48 5.36 -7.63
CA GLY A 88 -1.23 4.69 -7.33
C GLY A 88 -0.94 3.53 -8.26
N GLU A 89 0.32 3.12 -8.26
CA GLU A 89 0.81 1.98 -9.01
C GLU A 89 1.86 1.26 -8.16
N TRP A 90 1.75 -0.06 -8.12
CA TRP A 90 2.80 -0.95 -7.67
C TRP A 90 3.38 -1.68 -8.87
N HIS A 91 4.70 -1.84 -8.88
CA HIS A 91 5.46 -2.62 -9.86
C HIS A 91 6.42 -3.55 -9.11
N LEU A 92 6.38 -4.83 -9.46
CA LEU A 92 7.09 -5.93 -8.81
C LEU A 92 7.96 -6.64 -9.86
N LEU A 93 9.16 -6.14 -10.04
CA LEU A 93 10.10 -6.69 -11.02
C LEU A 93 10.88 -7.85 -10.40
N ALA A 94 10.70 -9.07 -10.91
CA ALA A 94 11.51 -10.22 -10.49
C ALA A 94 13.00 -10.02 -10.85
N LEU A 95 13.88 -10.42 -9.95
CA LEU A 95 15.34 -10.34 -10.06
C LEU A 95 15.95 -11.74 -9.89
N GLY A 96 15.48 -12.70 -10.69
CA GLY A 96 15.73 -14.13 -10.49
C GLY A 96 14.60 -14.79 -9.72
N ASN A 97 14.89 -15.91 -9.06
CA ASN A 97 13.87 -16.74 -8.40
C ASN A 97 13.47 -16.18 -7.02
N ASP A 98 14.43 -15.66 -6.26
CA ASP A 98 14.24 -15.31 -4.83
C ASP A 98 14.50 -13.82 -4.54
N GLY A 99 14.25 -12.96 -5.53
CA GLY A 99 14.47 -11.52 -5.39
C GLY A 99 13.50 -10.70 -6.22
N CYS A 100 13.14 -9.53 -5.71
CA CYS A 100 12.23 -8.61 -6.37
C CYS A 100 12.63 -7.16 -6.12
N LYS A 101 12.48 -6.30 -7.14
CA LYS A 101 12.40 -4.86 -6.95
C LYS A 101 10.93 -4.46 -6.82
N VAL A 102 10.56 -4.01 -5.63
CA VAL A 102 9.25 -3.47 -5.32
C VAL A 102 9.28 -1.97 -5.54
N SER A 103 8.37 -1.43 -6.33
CA SER A 103 8.27 0.02 -6.59
C SER A 103 6.83 0.47 -6.40
N MET A 104 6.65 1.59 -5.70
CA MET A 104 5.37 2.25 -5.53
C MET A 104 5.46 3.67 -6.06
N GLN A 105 4.45 4.07 -6.82
CA GLN A 105 4.19 5.45 -7.16
C GLN A 105 2.79 5.83 -6.67
N LEU A 106 2.68 6.97 -5.98
CA LEU A 106 1.42 7.50 -5.50
C LEU A 106 1.26 8.96 -5.93
N ARG A 107 0.06 9.34 -6.36
CA ARG A 107 -0.33 10.69 -6.76
C ARG A 107 -1.60 11.06 -6.02
N PHE A 108 -1.63 12.24 -5.42
CA PHE A 108 -2.82 12.66 -4.69
C PHE A 108 -2.98 14.17 -4.60
N GLU A 109 -4.23 14.57 -4.39
CA GLU A 109 -4.67 15.94 -4.20
C GLU A 109 -5.85 15.95 -3.22
N PHE A 110 -5.71 16.70 -2.12
CA PHE A 110 -6.77 16.82 -1.12
C PHE A 110 -7.91 17.69 -1.64
N SER A 111 -9.14 17.37 -1.21
CA SER A 111 -10.35 18.11 -1.61
C SER A 111 -10.41 19.55 -1.10
N SER A 112 -9.66 19.86 -0.04
CA SER A 112 -9.56 21.23 0.49
C SER A 112 -8.24 21.49 1.22
N ARG A 113 -7.92 22.77 1.42
CA ARG A 113 -6.76 23.20 2.22
C ARG A 113 -6.86 22.74 3.68
N ILE A 114 -8.08 22.70 4.23
CA ILE A 114 -8.34 22.23 5.60
C ILE A 114 -8.01 20.75 5.71
N MET A 115 -8.45 19.91 4.75
CA MET A 115 -8.10 18.48 4.73
C MET A 115 -6.59 18.26 4.61
N ASN A 116 -5.90 19.05 3.79
CA ASN A 116 -4.44 18.98 3.71
C ASN A 116 -3.75 19.39 5.03
N MET A 117 -4.28 20.37 5.76
CA MET A 117 -3.70 20.82 7.04
C MET A 117 -3.92 19.82 8.17
N THR A 118 -5.10 19.21 8.24
CA THR A 118 -5.44 18.22 9.27
C THR A 118 -4.82 16.87 8.91
N PHE A 119 -5.29 16.26 7.82
CA PHE A 119 -4.97 14.88 7.43
C PHE A 119 -3.67 14.74 6.63
N GLY A 120 -3.20 15.82 5.99
CA GLY A 120 -2.05 15.73 5.09
C GLY A 120 -0.79 15.23 5.78
N SER A 121 -0.50 15.64 7.01
CA SER A 121 0.73 15.22 7.72
C SER A 121 0.82 13.70 7.89
N VAL A 122 -0.24 13.05 8.38
CA VAL A 122 -0.27 11.60 8.56
C VAL A 122 -0.29 10.86 7.22
N PHE A 123 -1.01 11.37 6.22
CA PHE A 123 -1.05 10.73 4.90
C PHE A 123 0.30 10.81 4.17
N ASN A 124 1.02 11.93 4.25
CA ASN A 124 2.37 12.03 3.67
C ASN A 124 3.32 11.01 4.34
N VAL A 125 3.27 10.88 5.67
CA VAL A 125 4.06 9.87 6.40
C VAL A 125 3.70 8.45 5.95
N ALA A 126 2.40 8.16 5.83
CA ALA A 126 1.92 6.87 5.36
C ALA A 126 2.46 6.53 3.97
N ALA A 127 2.35 7.47 3.02
CA ALA A 127 2.83 7.31 1.65
C ALA A 127 4.36 7.14 1.60
N ASP A 128 5.10 7.88 2.43
CA ASP A 128 6.56 7.84 2.44
C ASP A 128 7.13 6.55 3.05
N GLN A 129 6.42 5.92 3.98
CA GLN A 129 6.88 4.75 4.73
C GLN A 129 6.27 3.42 4.25
N MET A 130 5.39 3.46 3.25
CA MET A 130 4.62 2.30 2.82
C MET A 130 5.50 1.13 2.35
N VAL A 131 6.44 1.37 1.42
CA VAL A 131 7.34 0.33 0.90
C VAL A 131 8.17 -0.31 2.03
N ASP A 132 8.73 0.50 2.93
CA ASP A 132 9.52 -0.01 4.05
C ASP A 132 8.69 -0.87 5.00
N ALA A 133 7.41 -0.53 5.20
CA ALA A 133 6.52 -1.32 6.03
C ALA A 133 6.22 -2.69 5.40
N PHE A 134 6.07 -2.77 4.08
CA PHE A 134 5.93 -4.05 3.38
C PHE A 134 7.21 -4.88 3.41
N CYS A 135 8.39 -4.27 3.32
CA CYS A 135 9.66 -4.99 3.49
C CYS A 135 9.72 -5.68 4.87
N ARG A 136 9.39 -4.94 5.94
CA ARG A 136 9.31 -5.51 7.30
C ARG A 136 8.22 -6.57 7.45
N ARG A 137 7.10 -6.43 6.74
CA ARG A 137 6.04 -7.45 6.72
C ARG A 137 6.54 -8.74 6.05
N ALA A 138 7.24 -8.63 4.93
CA ALA A 138 7.82 -9.78 4.24
C ALA A 138 8.80 -10.54 5.13
N GLU A 139 9.67 -9.84 5.87
CA GLU A 139 10.56 -10.48 6.86
C GLU A 139 9.81 -11.29 7.92
N LYS A 140 8.69 -10.77 8.43
CA LYS A 140 7.87 -11.46 9.43
C LYS A 140 7.12 -12.66 8.87
N VAL A 141 6.68 -12.60 7.61
CA VAL A 141 5.86 -13.64 6.98
C VAL A 141 6.73 -14.73 6.36
N TYR A 142 7.85 -14.38 5.71
CA TYR A 142 8.68 -15.28 4.92
C TYR A 142 10.08 -15.51 5.50
N GLY A 143 10.61 -14.59 6.31
CA GLY A 143 12.00 -14.61 6.81
C GLY A 143 12.35 -15.74 7.79
N VAL A 144 11.40 -16.60 8.15
CA VAL A 144 11.65 -17.79 8.99
C VAL A 144 12.01 -19.02 8.14
N ALA A 145 11.67 -19.06 6.85
CA ALA A 145 11.88 -20.22 5.98
C ALA A 145 13.31 -20.37 5.43
N GLY A 146 14.16 -19.34 5.55
CA GLY A 146 15.51 -19.31 4.93
C GLY A 146 16.70 -19.51 5.87
N ARG A 147 16.49 -19.90 7.15
CA ARG A 147 17.58 -20.13 8.14
C ARG A 147 17.88 -21.60 8.40
N LEU A 148 17.52 -22.48 7.48
CA LEU A 148 17.89 -23.89 7.49
C LEU A 148 18.40 -24.30 6.10
N SER A 149 19.62 -23.89 5.76
CA SER A 149 20.51 -24.59 4.84
C SER A 149 21.97 -24.21 5.08
#